data_AF-A0A3P2AIN0-F1
#
_entry.id   AF-A0A3P2AIN0-F1
#
_cell.length_a   1.000
_cell.length_b   1.000
_cell.length_c   1.000
_cell.angle_alpha   90.00
_cell.angle_beta   90.00
_cell.angle_gamma   90.00
#
_symmetry.space_group_name_H-M   'P 1'
#
loop_
_entity.id
_entity.type
_entity.pdbx_description
1 polymer ?
#
loop_
_entity_poly.entity_id
_entity_poly.type
_entity_poly.pdbx_seq_one_letter_code
_entity_poly.pdbx_strand_id
1 'polypeptide(L)'
;MKKILVWLLVGMLVMMVPGCGLLKGNPSQDKTSKETGKEKTGTQENQDKEDKSKEKKKQDDQTEKSEKSTKKEVKKLNTDSQKQDQKDNKKDNKKDNKKDNKKEKKKDNKKDNQQKDFPLPKDEDYAVVYQELLDRAYGHITGRFEEDDFREGETGLLQAIEDYGNGQGGNEDASILKAFGYQIKDLSGDGVPELIIADVARTDHQKSYGRCMLALYTCANKQPQLVCESEKESYFCWMDNQQFYYFSNFDVMRPQMGVLKISRDGQTLAFEDFYFLEPKDDKDGSIALYHNKTGDAVISLSQELKASSAEINAIWDELSAKIAEFELIPFSAYEGPEERSKLVRIEEATEDLDPREYEFFSADQTEPQTRVLLTAKTRIADFKILKLEFETKANGDLVYHAQEMHTIKNLKPERPLLLELTFYGLYPWYGISYKDKNGVEKTYAIDMSDYDGSIYLWELGK
;
A
#
# COMPACT_ATOMS: atom_id res chain seq x y z
N MET A 1 -10.73 26.06 -28.50
CA MET A 1 -11.33 26.07 -27.14
C MET A 1 -12.45 25.05 -26.98
N LYS A 2 -13.50 25.01 -27.83
CA LYS A 2 -14.56 23.98 -27.74
C LYS A 2 -14.07 22.52 -27.89
N LYS A 3 -13.00 22.27 -28.65
CA LYS A 3 -12.43 20.94 -28.89
C LYS A 3 -11.80 20.32 -27.63
N ILE A 4 -10.98 21.08 -26.90
CA ILE A 4 -10.35 20.66 -25.64
C ILE A 4 -11.41 20.43 -24.55
N LEU A 5 -12.52 21.16 -24.60
CA LEU A 5 -13.59 21.05 -23.61
C LEU A 5 -14.39 19.74 -23.73
N VAL A 6 -14.58 19.19 -24.93
CA VAL A 6 -15.28 17.89 -25.13
C VAL A 6 -14.40 16.72 -24.67
N TRP A 7 -13.11 16.76 -24.99
CA TRP A 7 -12.12 15.79 -24.50
C TRP A 7 -11.97 15.84 -22.98
N LEU A 8 -11.93 17.04 -22.39
CA LEU A 8 -11.95 17.23 -20.94
C LEU A 8 -13.27 16.82 -20.30
N LEU A 9 -14.41 16.97 -20.97
CA LEU A 9 -15.71 16.58 -20.42
C LEU A 9 -15.90 15.07 -20.41
N VAL A 10 -15.45 14.33 -21.43
CA VAL A 10 -15.47 12.86 -21.42
C VAL A 10 -14.47 12.32 -20.40
N GLY A 11 -13.25 12.87 -20.33
CA GLY A 11 -12.28 12.53 -19.29
C GLY A 11 -12.73 12.89 -17.87
N MET A 12 -13.34 14.07 -17.65
CA MET A 12 -13.88 14.48 -16.35
C MET A 12 -15.15 13.72 -15.94
N LEU A 13 -16.01 13.29 -16.88
CA LEU A 13 -17.19 12.48 -16.53
C LEU A 13 -16.81 11.04 -16.20
N VAL A 14 -15.81 10.46 -16.88
CA VAL A 14 -15.28 9.12 -16.56
C VAL A 14 -14.54 9.13 -15.22
N MET A 15 -13.95 10.27 -14.81
CA MET A 15 -13.46 10.50 -13.44
C MET A 15 -14.58 10.60 -12.39
N MET A 16 -15.86 10.63 -12.79
CA MET A 16 -17.02 10.60 -11.88
C MET A 16 -17.66 9.22 -11.76
N VAL A 17 -16.92 8.13 -12.01
CA VAL A 17 -17.30 6.85 -11.38
C VAL A 17 -17.24 7.09 -9.86
N PRO A 18 -18.35 6.91 -9.12
CA PRO A 18 -18.32 7.06 -7.66
C PRO A 18 -17.45 5.95 -7.05
N GLY A 19 -16.15 6.23 -6.91
CA GLY A 19 -15.18 5.29 -6.35
C GLY A 19 -13.71 5.50 -6.71
N CYS A 20 -13.36 6.21 -7.80
CA CYS A 20 -11.96 6.37 -8.23
C CYS A 20 -11.41 7.81 -8.14
N GLY A 21 -12.21 8.78 -7.69
CA GLY A 21 -11.73 10.11 -7.33
C GLY A 21 -11.87 10.33 -5.83
N LEU A 22 -10.74 10.43 -5.12
CA LEU A 22 -10.53 11.35 -4.00
C LEU A 22 -11.81 11.71 -3.20
N LEU A 23 -12.17 10.88 -2.23
CA LEU A 23 -13.29 11.17 -1.33
C LEU A 23 -12.86 12.23 -0.30
N LYS A 24 -13.13 13.50 -0.64
CA LYS A 24 -13.48 14.52 0.35
C LYS A 24 -14.78 14.09 1.02
N GLY A 25 -14.68 13.59 2.26
CA GLY A 25 -15.84 13.44 3.13
C GLY A 25 -16.50 14.80 3.34
N ASN A 26 -17.79 14.91 3.01
CA ASN A 26 -18.58 16.08 3.37
C ASN A 26 -19.55 15.64 4.48
N PRO A 27 -19.55 16.26 5.67
CA PRO A 27 -20.41 15.86 6.76
C PRO A 27 -21.87 16.20 6.46
N SER A 28 -22.74 15.25 6.81
CA SER A 28 -24.19 15.38 6.73
C SER A 28 -24.68 16.61 7.49
N GLN A 29 -25.38 17.51 6.79
CA GLN A 29 -26.21 18.54 7.41
C GLN A 29 -27.45 17.89 8.01
N ASP A 30 -27.47 17.80 9.33
CA ASP A 30 -28.70 17.54 10.07
C ASP A 30 -29.53 18.82 10.16
N LYS A 31 -30.80 18.74 9.75
CA LYS A 31 -31.77 19.83 9.78
C LYS A 31 -32.51 19.76 11.09
N THR A 32 -32.23 20.67 12.01
CA THR A 32 -33.19 21.04 13.05
C THR A 32 -33.33 22.56 13.16
N SER A 33 -34.56 22.98 12.89
CA SER A 33 -35.16 24.28 13.16
C SER A 33 -35.01 24.73 14.61
N LYS A 34 -34.77 26.03 14.83
CA LYS A 34 -35.48 26.82 15.84
C LYS A 34 -35.27 28.32 15.61
N GLU A 35 -36.40 29.02 15.50
CA GLU A 35 -36.53 30.46 15.62
C GLU A 35 -36.08 30.93 17.00
N THR A 36 -35.46 32.12 17.08
CA THR A 36 -35.93 33.29 17.85
C THR A 36 -34.83 34.35 17.95
N GLY A 37 -35.25 35.62 18.03
CA GLY A 37 -34.53 36.59 18.87
C GLY A 37 -33.74 37.69 18.15
N LYS A 38 -34.34 38.88 18.08
CA LYS A 38 -33.73 40.19 17.85
C LYS A 38 -32.47 40.42 18.72
N GLU A 39 -31.48 41.13 18.20
CA GLU A 39 -31.15 42.48 18.71
C GLU A 39 -30.21 43.27 17.79
N LYS A 40 -30.42 44.59 17.77
CA LYS A 40 -29.65 45.61 17.06
C LYS A 40 -28.62 46.21 18.03
N THR A 41 -27.41 46.44 17.52
CA THR A 41 -26.46 47.56 17.81
C THR A 41 -25.19 47.20 17.03
N GLY A 42 -24.43 48.06 16.34
CA GLY A 42 -24.31 49.50 16.34
C GLY A 42 -22.82 49.81 16.05
N THR A 43 -22.56 50.38 14.87
CA THR A 43 -21.50 51.38 14.54
C THR A 43 -20.00 51.03 14.51
N GLN A 44 -19.34 51.57 13.46
CA GLN A 44 -17.94 52.03 13.33
C GLN A 44 -16.84 50.95 13.18
N GLU A 45 -15.79 51.06 12.36
CA GLU A 45 -15.20 52.18 11.63
C GLU A 45 -14.22 51.67 10.54
N ASN A 46 -13.99 52.54 9.55
CA ASN A 46 -12.98 52.59 8.49
C ASN A 46 -11.53 52.32 8.97
N GLN A 47 -10.63 51.65 8.25
CA GLN A 47 -9.80 52.06 7.09
C GLN A 47 -8.35 51.80 7.48
N ASP A 48 -7.66 50.90 6.76
CA ASP A 48 -6.21 50.97 6.49
C ASP A 48 -5.84 49.85 5.50
N LYS A 49 -5.98 50.15 4.21
CA LYS A 49 -5.43 49.35 3.10
C LYS A 49 -5.03 50.29 1.96
N GLU A 50 -3.91 50.96 2.13
CA GLU A 50 -3.23 51.61 1.00
C GLU A 50 -1.74 51.76 1.33
N ASP A 51 -0.99 50.65 1.28
CA ASP A 51 0.42 50.63 0.86
C ASP A 51 0.97 49.20 0.85
N LYS A 52 0.87 48.52 -0.30
CA LYS A 52 1.68 47.33 -0.66
C LYS A 52 1.56 46.91 -2.13
N SER A 53 1.31 47.85 -3.04
CA SER A 53 1.22 47.57 -4.49
C SER A 53 2.26 48.37 -5.27
N LYS A 54 3.56 48.15 -5.02
CA LYS A 54 4.62 48.65 -5.92
C LYS A 54 5.96 47.89 -5.93
N GLU A 55 6.10 46.78 -5.19
CA GLU A 55 7.34 45.99 -5.19
C GLU A 55 7.24 44.58 -5.79
N LYS A 56 6.08 44.18 -6.31
CA LYS A 56 5.88 42.83 -6.89
C LYS A 56 5.86 42.79 -8.43
N LYS A 57 6.56 43.73 -9.09
CA LYS A 57 6.54 43.84 -10.57
C LYS A 57 7.93 43.99 -11.22
N LYS A 58 8.99 43.64 -10.52
CA LYS A 58 10.37 43.65 -11.06
C LYS A 58 11.13 42.32 -10.93
N GLN A 59 10.48 41.25 -10.44
CA GLN A 59 11.13 39.96 -10.22
C GLN A 59 10.67 38.85 -11.21
N ASP A 60 9.62 39.09 -12.00
CA ASP A 60 9.10 38.10 -12.96
C ASP A 60 9.73 38.20 -14.37
N ASP A 61 10.51 39.25 -14.67
CA ASP A 61 11.11 39.48 -16.02
C ASP A 61 12.54 38.94 -16.17
N GLN A 62 13.18 38.43 -15.11
CA GLN A 62 14.53 37.86 -15.17
C GLN A 62 14.57 36.33 -15.22
N THR A 63 13.48 35.64 -14.89
CA THR A 63 13.41 34.17 -14.87
C THR A 63 13.08 33.58 -16.24
N GLU A 64 12.41 34.32 -17.14
CA GLU A 64 12.07 33.85 -18.50
C GLU A 64 13.25 33.85 -19.50
N LYS A 65 14.39 34.48 -19.16
CA LYS A 65 15.57 34.55 -20.05
C LYS A 65 16.60 33.46 -19.82
N SER A 66 16.66 32.82 -18.64
CA SER A 66 17.61 31.72 -18.36
C SER A 66 17.09 30.35 -18.82
N GLU A 67 15.78 30.14 -18.90
CA GLU A 67 15.19 28.86 -19.37
C GLU A 67 15.20 28.70 -20.90
N LYS A 68 15.33 29.80 -21.65
CA LYS A 68 15.40 29.76 -23.13
C LYS A 68 16.80 29.44 -23.67
N SER A 69 17.87 29.64 -22.89
CA SER A 69 19.24 29.29 -23.30
C SER A 69 19.57 27.81 -23.08
N THR A 70 19.08 27.20 -22.00
CA THR A 70 19.31 25.77 -21.68
C THR A 70 18.52 24.81 -22.59
N LYS A 71 17.31 25.18 -23.05
CA LYS A 71 16.54 24.36 -24.02
C LYS A 71 17.13 24.30 -25.44
N LYS A 72 18.07 25.19 -25.81
CA LYS A 72 18.75 25.16 -27.12
C LYS A 72 20.00 24.29 -27.14
N GLU A 73 20.62 24.03 -25.98
CA GLU A 73 21.86 23.26 -25.88
C GLU A 73 21.60 21.74 -25.78
N VAL A 74 20.51 21.34 -25.10
CA VAL A 74 20.06 19.93 -25.01
C VAL A 74 19.53 19.39 -26.35
N LYS A 75 18.95 20.26 -27.20
CA LYS A 75 18.49 19.87 -28.55
C LYS A 75 19.65 19.61 -29.53
N LYS A 76 20.86 20.09 -29.26
CA LYS A 76 22.02 19.92 -30.14
C LYS A 76 22.79 18.61 -29.86
N LEU A 77 22.74 18.11 -28.63
CA LEU A 77 23.41 16.86 -28.21
C LEU A 77 22.63 15.58 -28.59
N ASN A 78 21.29 15.64 -28.67
CA ASN A 78 20.46 14.48 -29.07
C ASN A 78 20.41 14.20 -30.58
N THR A 79 20.96 15.08 -31.42
CA THR A 79 20.92 14.91 -32.88
C THR A 79 22.18 14.20 -33.43
N ASP A 80 23.25 14.10 -32.65
CA ASP A 80 24.51 13.44 -33.06
C ASP A 80 24.60 11.97 -32.63
N SER A 81 23.83 11.52 -31.62
CA SER A 81 23.81 10.09 -31.20
C SER A 81 22.88 9.20 -32.04
N GLN A 82 21.97 9.76 -32.84
CA GLN A 82 21.09 8.97 -33.72
C GLN A 82 21.61 8.80 -35.16
N LYS A 83 22.87 9.17 -35.44
CA LYS A 83 23.52 8.94 -36.75
C LYS A 83 24.64 7.91 -36.74
N GLN A 84 24.90 7.23 -35.62
CA GLN A 84 26.00 6.27 -35.51
C GLN A 84 25.59 4.79 -35.40
N ASP A 85 24.31 4.47 -35.14
CA ASP A 85 23.85 3.07 -34.96
C ASP A 85 23.08 2.46 -36.16
N GLN A 86 23.11 3.08 -37.34
CA GLN A 86 22.51 2.54 -38.58
C GLN A 86 23.53 2.24 -39.70
N LYS A 87 24.78 1.89 -39.36
CA LYS A 87 25.77 1.46 -40.38
C LYS A 87 26.46 0.12 -40.22
N ASP A 88 26.29 -0.60 -39.11
CA ASP A 88 27.01 -1.86 -38.88
C ASP A 88 26.08 -3.04 -38.58
N ASN A 89 25.25 -3.44 -39.55
CA ASN A 89 24.73 -4.81 -39.62
C ASN A 89 24.19 -5.16 -41.02
N LYS A 90 25.11 -5.22 -41.99
CA LYS A 90 24.84 -5.86 -43.29
C LYS A 90 26.16 -6.31 -43.94
N LYS A 91 26.60 -7.54 -43.63
CA LYS A 91 27.66 -8.40 -44.24
C LYS A 91 28.15 -9.31 -43.12
N ASP A 92 27.87 -10.61 -43.05
CA ASP A 92 28.30 -11.77 -43.84
C ASP A 92 27.81 -12.98 -42.97
N ASN A 93 27.59 -14.23 -43.37
CA ASN A 93 28.02 -15.00 -44.51
C ASN A 93 27.12 -16.25 -44.59
N LYS A 94 26.79 -16.64 -45.81
CA LYS A 94 26.09 -17.88 -46.17
C LYS A 94 27.16 -18.87 -46.62
N LYS A 95 27.27 -20.06 -46.02
CA LYS A 95 27.68 -21.32 -46.68
C LYS A 95 27.70 -22.55 -45.75
N ASP A 96 26.84 -23.49 -46.12
CA ASP A 96 27.06 -24.94 -46.27
C ASP A 96 27.77 -25.74 -45.16
N ASN A 97 27.03 -26.67 -44.53
CA ASN A 97 27.26 -28.08 -44.85
C ASN A 97 26.11 -29.02 -44.49
N LYS A 98 26.01 -30.06 -45.30
CA LYS A 98 24.96 -31.08 -45.45
C LYS A 98 25.44 -32.41 -44.82
N LYS A 99 24.50 -33.29 -44.46
CA LYS A 99 24.59 -34.72 -44.06
C LYS A 99 24.43 -34.95 -42.54
N ASP A 100 23.63 -35.89 -42.02
CA ASP A 100 23.06 -37.13 -42.56
C ASP A 100 21.70 -37.49 -41.92
N ASN A 101 20.93 -38.26 -42.68
CA ASN A 101 19.68 -38.93 -42.31
C ASN A 101 19.90 -40.04 -41.28
N LYS A 102 18.99 -40.16 -40.30
CA LYS A 102 18.52 -41.47 -39.86
C LYS A 102 17.04 -41.42 -39.45
N LYS A 103 16.23 -42.13 -40.24
CA LYS A 103 14.82 -42.45 -39.97
C LYS A 103 14.71 -43.34 -38.74
N GLU A 104 13.72 -43.11 -37.89
CA GLU A 104 12.92 -44.21 -37.35
C GLU A 104 11.52 -43.74 -36.90
N LYS A 105 10.53 -44.56 -37.27
CA LYS A 105 9.08 -44.38 -37.08
C LYS A 105 8.67 -44.50 -35.61
N LYS A 106 7.68 -43.72 -35.18
CA LYS A 106 6.66 -44.08 -34.16
C LYS A 106 5.42 -43.20 -34.41
N LYS A 107 4.42 -43.71 -35.13
CA LYS A 107 3.17 -44.32 -34.59
C LYS A 107 2.47 -43.41 -33.58
N ASP A 108 1.39 -42.81 -34.09
CA ASP A 108 0.33 -42.16 -33.34
C ASP A 108 -0.13 -43.03 -32.17
N ASN A 109 -0.10 -42.45 -30.98
CA ASN A 109 -0.95 -42.83 -29.88
C ASN A 109 -1.42 -41.55 -29.21
N LYS A 110 -2.71 -41.24 -29.40
CA LYS A 110 -3.49 -40.37 -28.52
C LYS A 110 -3.14 -40.73 -27.08
N LYS A 111 -2.58 -39.78 -26.33
CA LYS A 111 -2.68 -39.75 -24.88
C LYS A 111 -3.45 -38.52 -24.49
N ASP A 112 -4.59 -38.77 -23.88
CA ASP A 112 -5.35 -37.82 -23.08
C ASP A 112 -4.38 -36.97 -22.25
N ASN A 113 -4.42 -35.66 -22.49
CA ASN A 113 -3.80 -34.70 -21.60
C ASN A 113 -4.80 -34.47 -20.46
N GLN A 114 -4.85 -35.43 -19.51
CA GLN A 114 -5.43 -35.18 -18.21
C GLN A 114 -4.50 -34.21 -17.48
N GLN A 115 -4.92 -32.94 -17.48
CA GLN A 115 -4.53 -31.91 -16.54
C GLN A 115 -4.60 -32.51 -15.14
N LYS A 116 -3.43 -32.71 -14.51
CA LYS A 116 -3.37 -33.18 -13.14
C LYS A 116 -3.76 -32.02 -12.24
N ASP A 117 -5.03 -31.97 -11.86
CA ASP A 117 -5.50 -31.29 -10.66
C ASP A 117 -4.71 -31.86 -9.47
N PHE A 118 -3.65 -31.15 -9.06
CA PHE A 118 -3.08 -31.33 -7.73
C PHE A 118 -3.66 -30.20 -6.88
N PRO A 119 -4.72 -30.43 -6.09
CA PRO A 119 -5.05 -29.49 -5.03
C PRO A 119 -3.81 -29.41 -4.12
N LEU A 120 -3.24 -28.21 -4.04
CA LEU A 120 -2.18 -27.91 -3.09
C LEU A 120 -2.74 -28.12 -1.66
N PRO A 121 -1.88 -28.44 -0.67
CA PRO A 121 -2.34 -28.90 0.63
C PRO A 121 -3.13 -27.82 1.37
N LYS A 122 -4.34 -28.13 1.81
CA LYS A 122 -5.22 -27.26 2.61
C LYS A 122 -4.68 -26.92 4.01
N ASP A 123 -3.56 -27.51 4.41
CA ASP A 123 -2.99 -27.44 5.76
C ASP A 123 -1.77 -26.50 5.86
N GLU A 124 -1.45 -25.76 4.80
CA GLU A 124 -0.33 -24.80 4.80
C GLU A 124 -0.77 -23.47 5.43
N ASP A 125 0.06 -22.91 6.33
CA ASP A 125 -0.19 -21.59 6.88
C ASP A 125 0.25 -20.53 5.86
N TYR A 126 -0.70 -20.11 5.01
CA TYR A 126 -0.43 -19.14 3.95
C TYR A 126 -0.01 -17.77 4.49
N ALA A 127 -0.29 -17.43 5.76
CA ALA A 127 0.26 -16.23 6.37
C ALA A 127 1.80 -16.29 6.46
N VAL A 128 2.35 -17.49 6.71
CA VAL A 128 3.80 -17.73 6.69
C VAL A 128 4.37 -17.70 5.27
N VAL A 129 3.64 -18.25 4.30
CA VAL A 129 4.06 -18.25 2.88
C VAL A 129 4.20 -16.82 2.35
N TYR A 130 3.24 -15.95 2.68
CA TYR A 130 3.19 -14.57 2.23
C TYR A 130 3.91 -13.58 3.14
N GLN A 131 4.55 -14.06 4.22
CA GLN A 131 5.10 -13.21 5.26
C GLN A 131 6.13 -12.20 4.75
N GLU A 132 7.01 -12.60 3.84
CA GLU A 132 8.03 -11.69 3.29
C GLU A 132 7.39 -10.52 2.52
N LEU A 133 6.35 -10.79 1.72
CA LEU A 133 5.62 -9.75 0.98
C LEU A 133 4.89 -8.79 1.93
N LEU A 134 4.27 -9.33 2.99
CA LEU A 134 3.60 -8.52 4.01
C LEU A 134 4.60 -7.69 4.84
N ASP A 135 5.76 -8.27 5.17
CA ASP A 135 6.86 -7.58 5.86
C ASP A 135 7.40 -6.43 5.00
N ARG A 136 7.52 -6.63 3.68
CA ARG A 136 7.93 -5.58 2.73
C ARG A 136 6.87 -4.49 2.58
N ALA A 137 5.61 -4.85 2.39
CA ALA A 137 4.51 -3.89 2.34
C ALA A 137 4.45 -3.02 3.61
N TYR A 138 4.54 -3.66 4.79
CA TYR A 138 4.61 -2.96 6.07
C TYR A 138 5.82 -2.02 6.16
N GLY A 139 6.99 -2.46 5.68
CA GLY A 139 8.20 -1.64 5.66
C GLY A 139 8.06 -0.41 4.76
N HIS A 140 7.46 -0.54 3.58
CA HIS A 140 7.17 0.58 2.68
C HIS A 140 6.21 1.57 3.33
N ILE A 141 5.10 1.09 3.90
CA ILE A 141 4.11 1.93 4.60
C ILE A 141 4.72 2.69 5.78
N THR A 142 5.69 2.10 6.46
CA THR A 142 6.38 2.71 7.62
C THR A 142 7.65 3.48 7.26
N GLY A 143 7.98 3.62 5.96
CA GLY A 143 9.13 4.40 5.49
C GLY A 143 10.50 3.76 5.79
N ARG A 144 10.58 2.44 5.87
CA ARG A 144 11.82 1.70 6.22
C ARG A 144 12.75 1.42 5.05
N PHE A 145 12.28 1.62 3.83
CA PHE A 145 13.04 1.40 2.61
C PHE A 145 13.41 2.73 1.95
N GLU A 146 14.56 2.76 1.29
CA GLU A 146 14.94 3.89 0.42
C GLU A 146 14.13 3.87 -0.88
N GLU A 147 14.02 5.03 -1.55
CA GLU A 147 13.20 5.20 -2.78
C GLU A 147 13.55 4.19 -3.90
N ASP A 148 14.76 3.63 -3.91
CA ASP A 148 15.24 2.71 -4.95
C ASP A 148 15.06 1.21 -4.63
N ASP A 149 14.53 0.80 -3.46
CA ASP A 149 14.28 -0.62 -3.13
C ASP A 149 12.89 -1.11 -3.59
N PHE A 150 12.60 -0.97 -4.88
CA PHE A 150 11.34 -1.42 -5.49
C PHE A 150 11.45 -2.81 -6.12
N ARG A 151 10.39 -3.61 -5.98
CA ARG A 151 10.25 -4.92 -6.65
C ARG A 151 8.96 -5.00 -7.45
N GLU A 152 8.92 -5.96 -8.36
CA GLU A 152 7.69 -6.33 -9.07
C GLU A 152 6.59 -6.64 -8.05
N GLY A 153 5.41 -6.06 -8.23
CA GLY A 153 4.27 -6.19 -7.31
C GLY A 153 4.17 -5.10 -6.23
N GLU A 154 5.08 -4.13 -6.20
CA GLU A 154 5.10 -3.03 -5.22
C GLU A 154 4.70 -1.67 -5.81
N THR A 155 4.57 -1.57 -7.14
CA THR A 155 4.34 -0.31 -7.86
C THR A 155 3.05 0.35 -7.40
N GLY A 156 1.95 -0.42 -7.36
CA GLY A 156 0.65 0.09 -6.93
C GLY A 156 0.67 0.59 -5.49
N LEU A 157 1.35 -0.12 -4.58
CA LEU A 157 1.46 0.26 -3.18
C LEU A 157 2.26 1.55 -3.01
N LEU A 158 3.42 1.66 -3.67
CA LEU A 158 4.29 2.84 -3.58
C LEU A 158 3.60 4.09 -4.11
N GLN A 159 2.89 3.99 -5.24
CA GLN A 159 2.11 5.11 -5.77
C GLN A 159 1.00 5.53 -4.80
N ALA A 160 0.29 4.56 -4.20
CA ALA A 160 -0.78 4.88 -3.26
C ALA A 160 -0.25 5.53 -1.96
N ILE A 161 0.96 5.14 -1.50
CA ILE A 161 1.65 5.80 -0.38
C ILE A 161 2.02 7.24 -0.75
N GLU A 162 2.57 7.47 -1.94
CA GLU A 162 2.89 8.82 -2.43
C GLU A 162 1.64 9.69 -2.52
N ASP A 163 0.54 9.17 -3.07
CA ASP A 163 -0.74 9.86 -3.17
C ASP A 163 -1.26 10.22 -1.77
N TYR A 164 -1.16 9.31 -0.79
CA TYR A 164 -1.51 9.60 0.60
C TYR A 164 -0.67 10.75 1.18
N GLY A 165 0.65 10.70 1.02
CA GLY A 165 1.57 11.74 1.51
C GLY A 165 1.34 13.12 0.88
N ASN A 166 0.84 13.15 -0.35
CA ASN A 166 0.45 14.38 -1.06
C ASN A 166 -0.93 14.93 -0.67
N GLY A 167 -1.57 14.39 0.37
CA GLY A 167 -2.90 14.80 0.83
C GLY A 167 -4.04 14.32 -0.08
N GLN A 168 -3.78 13.32 -0.93
CA GLN A 168 -4.80 12.65 -1.74
C GLN A 168 -5.42 11.43 -1.04
N GLY A 169 -4.87 11.02 0.10
CA GLY A 169 -5.42 10.00 0.99
C GLY A 169 -6.41 10.59 1.97
N GLY A 170 -7.65 10.10 1.97
CA GLY A 170 -8.73 10.61 2.82
C GLY A 170 -8.58 10.24 4.29
N ASN A 171 -7.72 10.94 5.04
CA ASN A 171 -7.83 11.31 6.46
C ASN A 171 -6.45 11.79 6.96
N GLU A 172 -6.27 13.10 7.15
CA GLU A 172 -5.02 13.67 7.68
C GLU A 172 -4.69 13.17 9.11
N ASP A 173 -5.68 12.63 9.84
CA ASP A 173 -5.56 12.22 11.25
C ASP A 173 -5.39 10.71 11.47
N ALA A 174 -5.42 9.88 10.41
CA ALA A 174 -5.26 8.43 10.55
C ALA A 174 -3.81 8.00 10.30
N SER A 175 -3.28 7.15 11.19
CA SER A 175 -2.02 6.42 10.92
C SER A 175 -2.08 5.81 9.52
N ILE A 176 -1.04 6.03 8.71
CA ILE A 176 -0.94 5.48 7.34
C ILE A 176 -1.12 3.96 7.30
N LEU A 177 -0.81 3.25 8.40
CA LEU A 177 -1.07 1.81 8.57
C LEU A 177 -2.57 1.44 8.56
N LYS A 178 -3.48 2.38 8.80
CA LYS A 178 -4.94 2.18 8.69
C LYS A 178 -5.46 2.43 7.27
N ALA A 179 -4.68 3.11 6.43
CA ALA A 179 -5.05 3.44 5.05
C ALA A 179 -4.85 2.25 4.09
N PHE A 180 -4.07 1.26 4.49
CA PHE A 180 -3.74 0.08 3.69
C PHE A 180 -4.06 -1.20 4.45
N GLY A 181 -4.38 -2.26 3.71
CA GLY A 181 -4.63 -3.57 4.28
C GLY A 181 -4.35 -4.71 3.31
N TYR A 182 -4.51 -5.93 3.82
CA TYR A 182 -4.34 -7.14 3.05
C TYR A 182 -5.43 -8.18 3.36
N GLN A 183 -5.59 -9.15 2.47
CA GLN A 183 -6.43 -10.32 2.70
C GLN A 183 -5.78 -11.55 2.07
N ILE A 184 -5.86 -12.69 2.78
CA ILE A 184 -5.46 -14.00 2.26
C ILE A 184 -6.73 -14.84 2.11
N LYS A 185 -7.14 -15.14 0.89
CA LYS A 185 -8.40 -15.82 0.59
C LYS A 185 -8.32 -16.56 -0.74
N ASP A 186 -8.97 -17.73 -0.81
CA ASP A 186 -9.13 -18.48 -2.06
C ASP A 186 -10.15 -17.77 -2.97
N LEU A 187 -9.64 -17.02 -3.93
CA LEU A 187 -10.37 -16.26 -4.93
C LEU A 187 -10.59 -17.08 -6.20
N SER A 188 -9.62 -17.90 -6.60
CA SER A 188 -9.69 -18.73 -7.80
C SER A 188 -10.58 -19.98 -7.63
N GLY A 189 -10.75 -20.44 -6.40
CA GLY A 189 -11.55 -21.61 -6.05
C GLY A 189 -10.82 -22.94 -6.22
N ASP A 190 -9.48 -22.95 -6.33
CA ASP A 190 -8.68 -24.18 -6.39
C ASP A 190 -8.25 -24.73 -5.02
N GLY A 191 -8.59 -24.01 -3.94
CA GLY A 191 -8.19 -24.34 -2.58
C GLY A 191 -6.85 -23.74 -2.16
N VAL A 192 -6.23 -22.90 -2.99
CA VAL A 192 -5.02 -22.13 -2.68
C VAL A 192 -5.41 -20.67 -2.44
N PRO A 193 -5.29 -20.17 -1.20
CA PRO A 193 -5.52 -18.76 -0.94
C PRO A 193 -4.55 -17.85 -1.68
N GLU A 194 -5.08 -16.84 -2.37
CA GLU A 194 -4.34 -15.70 -2.91
C GLU A 194 -4.20 -14.57 -1.88
N LEU A 195 -3.13 -13.78 -2.00
CA LEU A 195 -2.90 -12.56 -1.25
C LEU A 195 -3.34 -11.34 -2.08
N ILE A 196 -4.23 -10.52 -1.52
CA ILE A 196 -4.52 -9.17 -2.00
C ILE A 196 -3.88 -8.15 -1.06
N ILE A 197 -3.23 -7.13 -1.63
CA ILE A 197 -2.86 -5.88 -0.94
C ILE A 197 -3.69 -4.76 -1.56
N ALA A 198 -4.31 -3.90 -0.75
CA ALA A 198 -5.24 -2.88 -1.21
C ALA A 198 -5.27 -1.64 -0.31
N ASP A 199 -5.80 -0.54 -0.84
CA ASP A 199 -6.23 0.60 -0.04
C ASP A 199 -7.50 0.27 0.75
N VAL A 200 -7.64 0.89 1.92
CA VAL A 200 -8.84 0.81 2.76
C VAL A 200 -9.81 1.91 2.35
N ALA A 201 -10.80 1.55 1.53
CA ALA A 201 -11.82 2.47 1.04
C ALA A 201 -12.84 2.87 2.13
N ARG A 202 -13.11 1.97 3.09
CA ARG A 202 -14.06 2.21 4.18
C ARG A 202 -13.67 1.44 5.42
N THR A 203 -13.88 2.04 6.60
CA THR A 203 -13.82 1.34 7.88
C THR A 203 -15.17 1.48 8.59
N ASP A 204 -15.65 0.38 9.16
CA ASP A 204 -16.88 0.33 9.94
C ASP A 204 -16.62 -0.43 11.24
N HIS A 205 -16.75 0.27 12.37
CA HIS A 205 -16.41 -0.21 13.71
C HIS A 205 -15.00 -0.85 13.78
N GLN A 206 -14.92 -2.18 13.61
CA GLN A 206 -13.71 -3.01 13.69
C GLN A 206 -13.28 -3.62 12.35
N LYS A 207 -14.01 -3.36 11.27
CA LYS A 207 -13.74 -3.96 9.95
C LYS A 207 -13.28 -2.91 8.96
N SER A 208 -12.24 -3.25 8.21
CA SER A 208 -11.75 -2.47 7.08
C SER A 208 -12.17 -3.14 5.78
N TYR A 209 -12.50 -2.34 4.78
CA TYR A 209 -12.95 -2.82 3.48
C TYR A 209 -12.18 -2.12 2.36
N GLY A 210 -11.69 -2.92 1.41
CA GLY A 210 -11.09 -2.47 0.16
C GLY A 210 -12.06 -2.62 -1.01
N ARG A 211 -11.71 -2.01 -2.14
CA ARG A 211 -12.44 -2.16 -3.42
C ARG A 211 -11.50 -2.47 -4.58
N CYS A 212 -10.39 -1.75 -4.65
CA CYS A 212 -9.39 -1.90 -5.70
C CYS A 212 -8.10 -2.46 -5.09
N MET A 213 -7.52 -3.45 -5.76
CA MET A 213 -6.26 -4.02 -5.33
C MET A 213 -5.10 -3.15 -5.82
N LEU A 214 -4.03 -3.12 -5.03
CA LEU A 214 -2.74 -2.58 -5.41
C LEU A 214 -1.84 -3.69 -5.95
N ALA A 215 -1.97 -4.90 -5.40
CA ALA A 215 -1.29 -6.10 -5.90
C ALA A 215 -2.09 -7.37 -5.56
N LEU A 216 -1.96 -8.38 -6.42
CA LEU A 216 -2.52 -9.72 -6.26
C LEU A 216 -1.44 -10.77 -6.48
N TYR A 217 -1.31 -11.70 -5.53
CA TYR A 217 -0.35 -12.80 -5.58
C TYR A 217 -1.04 -14.14 -5.38
N THR A 218 -0.57 -15.16 -6.08
CA THR A 218 -0.95 -16.56 -5.85
C THR A 218 0.22 -17.33 -5.25
N CYS A 219 -0.01 -18.55 -4.76
CA CYS A 219 1.02 -19.44 -4.27
C CYS A 219 1.16 -20.61 -5.23
N ALA A 220 2.17 -20.56 -6.09
CA ALA A 220 2.50 -21.65 -6.98
C ALA A 220 3.78 -22.33 -6.50
N ASN A 221 3.77 -23.66 -6.40
CA ASN A 221 4.91 -24.44 -5.93
C ASN A 221 5.46 -23.99 -4.55
N LYS A 222 4.57 -23.62 -3.63
CA LYS A 222 4.91 -23.13 -2.27
C LYS A 222 5.71 -21.82 -2.26
N GLN A 223 5.61 -21.03 -3.32
CA GLN A 223 6.26 -19.73 -3.42
C GLN A 223 5.22 -18.70 -3.87
N PRO A 224 5.21 -17.50 -3.28
CA PRO A 224 4.42 -16.39 -3.81
C PRO A 224 4.81 -16.07 -5.25
N GLN A 225 3.82 -15.83 -6.09
CA GLN A 225 3.98 -15.34 -7.46
C GLN A 225 3.02 -14.19 -7.71
N LEU A 226 3.52 -13.12 -8.30
CA LEU A 226 2.69 -11.99 -8.71
C LEU A 226 1.74 -12.44 -9.83
N VAL A 227 0.47 -12.09 -9.71
CA VAL A 227 -0.56 -12.28 -10.73
C VAL A 227 -0.76 -10.98 -11.51
N CYS A 228 -0.93 -9.88 -10.79
CA CYS A 228 -0.99 -8.54 -11.34
C CYS A 228 -0.75 -7.48 -10.25
N GLU A 229 -0.37 -6.28 -10.67
CA GLU A 229 -0.32 -5.09 -9.82
C GLU A 229 -0.98 -3.91 -10.52
N SER A 230 -1.48 -2.96 -9.72
CA SER A 230 -1.96 -1.69 -10.23
C SER A 230 -0.78 -0.81 -10.64
N GLU A 231 -0.94 -0.09 -11.74
CA GLU A 231 0.00 0.90 -12.22
C GLU A 231 -0.61 2.30 -12.10
N LYS A 232 0.19 3.33 -12.40
CA LYS A 232 -0.29 4.70 -12.41
C LYS A 232 -1.50 4.84 -13.35
N GLU A 233 -2.61 5.35 -12.80
CA GLU A 233 -3.88 5.54 -13.51
C GLU A 233 -4.53 4.25 -14.03
N SER A 234 -4.13 3.07 -13.51
CA SER A 234 -4.76 1.79 -13.82
C SER A 234 -5.14 1.04 -12.56
N TYR A 235 -6.39 0.56 -12.48
CA TYR A 235 -6.95 -0.06 -11.28
C TYR A 235 -7.67 -1.36 -11.60
N PHE A 236 -7.54 -2.31 -10.68
CA PHE A 236 -8.25 -3.58 -10.70
C PHE A 236 -9.16 -3.65 -9.47
N CYS A 237 -10.47 -3.67 -9.65
CA CYS A 237 -11.44 -3.62 -8.55
C CYS A 237 -12.30 -4.87 -8.50
N TRP A 238 -12.55 -5.41 -7.31
CA TRP A 238 -13.32 -6.64 -7.12
C TRP A 238 -14.76 -6.48 -7.60
N MET A 239 -15.34 -7.48 -8.28
CA MET A 239 -16.75 -7.47 -8.73
C MET A 239 -17.60 -8.65 -8.19
N ASP A 240 -17.02 -9.53 -7.38
CA ASP A 240 -17.55 -10.86 -7.02
C ASP A 240 -17.37 -11.92 -8.13
N ASN A 241 -17.62 -13.21 -7.82
CA ASN A 241 -17.54 -14.33 -8.76
C ASN A 241 -16.20 -14.47 -9.54
N GLN A 242 -15.07 -14.25 -8.86
CA GLN A 242 -13.73 -14.39 -9.44
C GLN A 242 -13.44 -13.36 -10.56
N GLN A 243 -14.20 -12.27 -10.60
CA GLN A 243 -14.09 -11.22 -11.60
C GLN A 243 -13.55 -9.92 -11.00
N PHE A 244 -12.85 -9.19 -11.85
CA PHE A 244 -12.29 -7.89 -11.54
C PHE A 244 -12.65 -6.88 -12.62
N TYR A 245 -13.12 -5.72 -12.20
CA TYR A 245 -13.26 -4.56 -13.04
C TYR A 245 -11.86 -4.00 -13.32
N TYR A 246 -11.55 -3.82 -14.59
CA TYR A 246 -10.34 -3.14 -15.05
C TYR A 246 -10.70 -1.75 -15.50
N PHE A 247 -9.87 -0.77 -15.14
CA PHE A 247 -9.90 0.55 -15.73
C PHE A 247 -8.47 1.07 -15.89
N SER A 248 -8.20 1.70 -17.02
CA SER A 248 -6.96 2.44 -17.24
C SER A 248 -7.24 3.77 -17.93
N ASN A 249 -6.62 4.82 -17.40
CA ASN A 249 -6.63 6.16 -17.97
C ASN A 249 -5.22 6.61 -18.40
N PHE A 250 -4.27 5.67 -18.50
CA PHE A 250 -2.88 5.94 -18.89
C PHE A 250 -2.77 6.80 -20.16
N ASP A 251 -3.70 6.59 -21.11
CA ASP A 251 -3.97 7.55 -22.17
C ASP A 251 -5.28 8.28 -21.87
N VAL A 252 -5.18 9.50 -21.32
CA VAL A 252 -6.32 10.35 -20.96
C VAL A 252 -7.30 10.58 -22.12
N MET A 253 -6.84 10.39 -23.37
CA MET A 253 -7.69 10.50 -24.56
C MET A 253 -8.28 9.16 -25.01
N ARG A 254 -7.79 8.03 -24.48
CA ARG A 254 -8.25 6.68 -24.82
C ARG A 254 -8.37 5.83 -23.56
N PRO A 255 -9.34 6.14 -22.68
CA PRO A 255 -9.60 5.32 -21.51
C PRO A 255 -9.98 3.90 -21.94
N GLN A 256 -9.52 2.95 -21.14
CA GLN A 256 -9.73 1.53 -21.34
C GLN A 256 -10.45 0.96 -20.12
N MET A 257 -11.30 -0.03 -20.34
CA MET A 257 -11.95 -0.74 -19.25
C MET A 257 -12.27 -2.17 -19.62
N GLY A 258 -12.62 -2.97 -18.62
CA GLY A 258 -13.06 -4.33 -18.89
C GLY A 258 -13.46 -5.09 -17.65
N VAL A 259 -13.78 -6.36 -17.90
CA VAL A 259 -13.96 -7.37 -16.87
C VAL A 259 -12.91 -8.43 -17.11
N LEU A 260 -12.07 -8.64 -16.11
CA LEU A 260 -11.09 -9.72 -16.04
C LEU A 260 -11.65 -10.85 -15.18
N LYS A 261 -11.19 -12.06 -15.45
CA LYS A 261 -11.44 -13.23 -14.62
C LYS A 261 -10.14 -13.91 -14.26
N ILE A 262 -10.00 -14.33 -13.01
CA ILE A 262 -8.85 -15.13 -12.57
C ILE A 262 -8.95 -16.55 -13.11
N SER A 263 -7.81 -17.08 -13.55
CA SER A 263 -7.70 -18.46 -13.97
C SER A 263 -7.98 -19.39 -12.79
N ARG A 264 -8.46 -20.61 -13.10
CA ARG A 264 -8.77 -21.60 -12.08
C ARG A 264 -7.55 -21.94 -11.21
N ASP A 265 -6.33 -21.83 -11.73
CA ASP A 265 -5.09 -22.08 -11.00
C ASP A 265 -4.49 -20.83 -10.34
N GLY A 266 -5.27 -19.74 -10.23
CA GLY A 266 -4.89 -18.50 -9.55
C GLY A 266 -3.80 -17.66 -10.22
N GLN A 267 -3.15 -18.16 -11.27
CA GLN A 267 -1.89 -17.59 -11.78
C GLN A 267 -2.03 -16.48 -12.81
N THR A 268 -3.20 -16.29 -13.42
CA THR A 268 -3.38 -15.30 -14.49
C THR A 268 -4.75 -14.63 -14.43
N LEU A 269 -4.82 -13.40 -14.96
CA LEU A 269 -6.09 -12.75 -15.28
C LEU A 269 -6.28 -12.75 -16.80
N ALA A 270 -7.52 -13.00 -17.25
CA ALA A 270 -7.89 -12.93 -18.65
C ALA A 270 -9.13 -12.05 -18.84
N PHE A 271 -9.13 -11.22 -19.88
CA PHE A 271 -10.28 -10.39 -20.21
C PHE A 271 -11.46 -11.26 -20.69
N GLU A 272 -12.57 -11.18 -19.97
CA GLU A 272 -13.86 -11.66 -20.48
C GLU A 272 -14.48 -10.60 -21.40
N ASP A 273 -14.30 -9.33 -21.07
CA ASP A 273 -14.69 -8.19 -21.90
C ASP A 273 -13.66 -7.07 -21.75
N PHE A 274 -13.25 -6.47 -22.86
CA PHE A 274 -12.33 -5.33 -22.91
C PHE A 274 -12.88 -4.28 -23.87
N TYR A 275 -12.91 -3.04 -23.41
CA TYR A 275 -13.43 -1.89 -24.12
C TYR A 275 -12.39 -0.79 -24.17
N PHE A 276 -12.25 -0.15 -25.33
CA PHE A 276 -11.41 1.03 -25.49
C PHE A 276 -12.04 2.00 -26.49
N LEU A 277 -11.72 3.28 -26.29
CA LEU A 277 -12.16 4.35 -27.16
C LEU A 277 -11.06 4.68 -28.19
N GLU A 278 -11.45 4.98 -29.43
CA GLU A 278 -10.55 5.54 -30.44
C GLU A 278 -11.22 6.71 -31.19
N PRO A 279 -10.55 7.85 -31.38
CA PRO A 279 -11.04 8.90 -32.25
C PRO A 279 -11.20 8.43 -33.71
N LYS A 280 -12.33 8.75 -34.35
CA LYS A 280 -12.59 8.44 -35.77
C LYS A 280 -12.13 9.52 -36.73
N ASP A 281 -12.32 10.80 -36.36
CA ASP A 281 -11.85 11.96 -37.10
C ASP A 281 -11.47 13.11 -36.14
N ASP A 282 -10.25 13.62 -36.27
CA ASP A 282 -9.72 14.75 -35.49
C ASP A 282 -10.53 16.05 -35.67
N LYS A 283 -11.35 16.13 -36.73
CA LYS A 283 -12.07 17.34 -37.10
C LYS A 283 -13.40 17.50 -36.38
N ASP A 284 -14.17 16.42 -36.25
CA ASP A 284 -15.52 16.44 -35.65
C ASP A 284 -15.54 15.97 -34.18
N GLY A 285 -14.47 15.33 -33.72
CA GLY A 285 -14.36 14.82 -32.35
C GLY A 285 -15.23 13.59 -32.10
N SER A 286 -15.60 12.86 -33.15
CA SER A 286 -16.30 11.59 -33.03
C SER A 286 -15.39 10.50 -32.47
N ILE A 287 -15.94 9.71 -31.55
CA ILE A 287 -15.24 8.63 -30.85
C ILE A 287 -15.93 7.30 -31.20
N ALA A 288 -15.13 6.28 -31.51
CA ALA A 288 -15.55 4.90 -31.66
C ALA A 288 -15.37 4.15 -30.34
N LEU A 289 -16.34 3.29 -30.01
CA LEU A 289 -16.16 2.27 -28.99
C LEU A 289 -15.76 0.96 -29.66
N TYR A 290 -14.69 0.35 -29.19
CA TYR A 290 -14.26 -0.98 -29.62
C TYR A 290 -14.36 -1.96 -28.45
N HIS A 291 -14.63 -3.22 -28.80
CA HIS A 291 -14.71 -4.33 -27.86
C HIS A 291 -13.92 -5.53 -28.37
N ASN A 292 -13.21 -6.20 -27.45
CA ASN A 292 -12.60 -7.51 -27.67
C ASN A 292 -12.47 -8.28 -26.35
N LYS A 293 -11.78 -9.43 -26.40
CA LYS A 293 -11.45 -10.26 -25.24
C LYS A 293 -9.95 -10.53 -25.09
N THR A 294 -9.10 -9.84 -25.86
CA THR A 294 -7.65 -10.03 -25.81
C THR A 294 -6.98 -9.10 -24.81
N GLY A 295 -7.61 -7.96 -24.51
CA GLY A 295 -6.99 -6.90 -23.70
C GLY A 295 -6.14 -5.93 -24.51
N ASP A 296 -6.02 -6.14 -25.83
CA ASP A 296 -5.24 -5.27 -26.70
C ASP A 296 -6.11 -4.18 -27.29
N ALA A 297 -5.70 -2.91 -27.17
CA ALA A 297 -6.34 -1.79 -27.85
C ALA A 297 -5.99 -1.74 -29.35
N VAL A 298 -6.32 -2.81 -30.07
CA VAL A 298 -6.00 -3.01 -31.50
C VAL A 298 -7.28 -3.14 -32.32
N ILE A 299 -7.57 -2.14 -33.15
CA ILE A 299 -8.79 -2.06 -33.97
C ILE A 299 -8.98 -3.32 -34.83
N SER A 300 -7.93 -3.85 -35.47
CA SER A 300 -8.05 -5.02 -36.35
C SER A 300 -8.39 -6.32 -35.61
N LEU A 301 -8.23 -6.36 -34.28
CA LEU A 301 -8.59 -7.48 -33.43
C LEU A 301 -9.94 -7.26 -32.73
N SER A 302 -10.62 -6.15 -33.01
CA SER A 302 -11.75 -5.66 -32.22
C SER A 302 -13.00 -5.49 -33.06
N GLN A 303 -14.15 -5.62 -32.39
CA GLN A 303 -15.44 -5.27 -32.94
C GLN A 303 -15.76 -3.82 -32.61
N GLU A 304 -16.07 -3.00 -33.62
CA GLU A 304 -16.64 -1.68 -33.39
C GLU A 304 -18.09 -1.82 -32.88
N LEU A 305 -18.36 -1.24 -31.72
CA LEU A 305 -19.71 -1.12 -31.17
C LEU A 305 -20.29 0.22 -31.61
N LYS A 306 -21.37 0.17 -32.40
CA LYS A 306 -22.12 1.38 -32.77
C LYS A 306 -22.93 1.85 -31.56
N ALA A 307 -22.31 2.69 -30.74
CA ALA A 307 -22.89 3.26 -29.54
C ALA A 307 -22.82 4.79 -29.60
N SER A 308 -23.88 5.45 -29.17
CA SER A 308 -23.91 6.87 -28.84
C SER A 308 -23.11 7.13 -27.55
N SER A 309 -22.73 8.38 -27.30
CA SER A 309 -22.03 8.74 -26.06
C SER A 309 -22.82 8.36 -24.79
N ALA A 310 -24.16 8.39 -24.85
CA ALA A 310 -25.01 7.98 -23.73
C ALA A 310 -24.95 6.46 -23.49
N GLU A 311 -24.91 5.66 -24.56
CA GLU A 311 -24.78 4.20 -24.46
C GLU A 311 -23.37 3.78 -23.99
N ILE A 312 -22.33 4.50 -24.42
CA ILE A 312 -20.96 4.32 -23.89
C ILE A 312 -20.97 4.56 -22.38
N ASN A 313 -21.51 5.69 -21.92
CA ASN A 313 -21.59 5.97 -20.49
C ASN A 313 -22.40 4.91 -19.73
N ALA A 314 -23.51 4.44 -20.30
CA ALA A 314 -24.31 3.39 -19.66
C ALA A 314 -23.54 2.08 -19.47
N ILE A 315 -22.67 1.70 -20.42
CA ILE A 315 -21.80 0.53 -20.28
C ILE A 315 -20.81 0.74 -19.12
N TRP A 316 -20.21 1.93 -19.01
CA TRP A 316 -19.26 2.28 -17.95
C TRP A 316 -19.95 2.24 -16.58
N ASP A 317 -21.12 2.85 -16.47
CA ASP A 317 -21.93 2.86 -15.26
C ASP A 317 -22.35 1.44 -14.86
N GLU A 318 -22.77 0.61 -15.83
CA GLU A 318 -23.18 -0.78 -15.55
C GLU A 318 -22.03 -1.64 -15.03
N LEU A 319 -20.83 -1.50 -15.60
CA LEU A 319 -19.66 -2.26 -15.17
C LEU A 319 -19.15 -1.76 -13.81
N SER A 320 -19.00 -0.45 -13.63
CA SER A 320 -18.52 0.10 -12.35
C SER A 320 -19.50 -0.12 -11.19
N ALA A 321 -20.82 -0.16 -11.46
CA ALA A 321 -21.83 -0.46 -10.44
C ALA A 321 -21.73 -1.88 -9.86
N LYS A 322 -21.02 -2.79 -10.53
CA LYS A 322 -20.77 -4.14 -10.05
C LYS A 322 -19.53 -4.24 -9.14
N ILE A 323 -18.76 -3.16 -8.97
CA ILE A 323 -17.62 -3.15 -8.04
C ILE A 323 -18.14 -3.41 -6.62
N ALA A 324 -17.55 -4.39 -5.97
CA ALA A 324 -17.90 -4.84 -4.64
C ALA A 324 -16.78 -4.58 -3.64
N GLU A 325 -17.16 -4.43 -2.37
CA GLU A 325 -16.21 -4.33 -1.27
C GLU A 325 -15.76 -5.73 -0.83
N PHE A 326 -14.52 -5.83 -0.37
CA PHE A 326 -13.98 -7.02 0.29
C PHE A 326 -13.32 -6.63 1.60
N GLU A 327 -13.41 -7.51 2.61
CA GLU A 327 -12.85 -7.27 3.93
C GLU A 327 -11.32 -7.32 3.90
N LEU A 328 -10.68 -6.43 4.63
CA LEU A 328 -9.23 -6.31 4.77
C LEU A 328 -8.84 -6.40 6.24
N ILE A 329 -7.66 -6.98 6.47
CA ILE A 329 -6.91 -6.80 7.71
C ILE A 329 -6.06 -5.53 7.50
N PRO A 330 -6.31 -4.43 8.25
CA PRO A 330 -5.49 -3.23 8.12
C PRO A 330 -4.06 -3.51 8.59
N PHE A 331 -3.06 -2.88 7.97
CA PHE A 331 -1.67 -3.05 8.39
C PHE A 331 -1.40 -2.54 9.81
N SER A 332 -2.29 -1.72 10.38
CA SER A 332 -2.25 -1.35 11.80
C SER A 332 -2.46 -2.54 12.75
N ALA A 333 -3.06 -3.63 12.27
CA ALA A 333 -3.22 -4.88 13.01
C ALA A 333 -2.11 -5.91 12.68
N TYR A 334 -1.18 -5.57 11.78
CA TYR A 334 -0.08 -6.45 11.40
C TYR A 334 1.08 -6.31 12.39
N GLU A 335 1.51 -7.42 13.00
CA GLU A 335 2.72 -7.45 13.84
C GLU A 335 3.95 -7.39 12.93
N GLY A 336 4.55 -6.20 12.77
CA GLY A 336 5.72 -6.00 11.92
C GLY A 336 6.95 -6.82 12.34
N PRO A 337 7.99 -6.91 11.48
CA PRO A 337 9.15 -7.78 11.69
C PRO A 337 9.88 -7.59 13.03
N GLU A 338 10.03 -6.33 13.46
CA GLU A 338 10.68 -5.98 14.72
C GLU A 338 9.88 -6.49 15.92
N GLU A 339 8.59 -6.16 16.01
CA GLU A 339 7.72 -6.65 17.08
C GLU A 339 7.62 -8.18 17.09
N ARG A 340 7.52 -8.79 15.91
CA ARG A 340 7.49 -10.24 15.77
C ARG A 340 8.77 -10.88 16.30
N SER A 341 9.92 -10.22 16.13
CA SER A 341 11.23 -10.71 16.60
C SER A 341 11.41 -10.59 18.12
N LYS A 342 10.71 -9.66 18.79
CA LYS A 342 10.76 -9.52 20.25
C LYS A 342 10.17 -10.75 20.91
N LEU A 343 10.88 -11.31 21.89
CA LEU A 343 10.43 -12.46 22.67
C LEU A 343 9.49 -12.07 23.81
N VAL A 344 9.42 -10.78 24.14
CA VAL A 344 8.61 -10.23 25.21
C VAL A 344 7.68 -9.17 24.66
N ARG A 345 6.40 -9.28 25.02
CA ARG A 345 5.38 -8.25 24.80
C ARG A 345 5.16 -7.49 26.10
N ILE A 346 4.80 -6.23 25.96
CA ILE A 346 4.41 -5.37 27.08
C ILE A 346 3.01 -4.83 26.83
N GLU A 347 2.22 -4.77 27.87
CA GLU A 347 0.90 -4.14 27.88
C GLU A 347 0.63 -3.53 29.26
N GLU A 348 -0.28 -2.57 29.34
CA GLU A 348 -0.78 -2.10 30.62
C GLU A 348 -1.59 -3.23 31.29
N ALA A 349 -1.36 -3.45 32.58
CA ALA A 349 -2.02 -4.52 33.31
C ALA A 349 -3.46 -4.13 33.69
N THR A 350 -4.40 -5.06 33.51
CA THR A 350 -5.78 -4.88 33.96
C THR A 350 -5.89 -4.97 35.48
N GLU A 351 -6.88 -4.31 36.08
CA GLU A 351 -7.04 -4.24 37.54
C GLU A 351 -7.28 -5.60 38.24
N ASP A 352 -7.70 -6.65 37.51
CA ASP A 352 -8.19 -7.94 38.06
C ASP A 352 -7.24 -9.17 37.89
N LEU A 353 -5.92 -9.00 37.98
CA LEU A 353 -4.99 -10.14 37.89
C LEU A 353 -4.90 -10.97 39.19
N ASP A 354 -4.99 -12.30 39.10
CA ASP A 354 -4.74 -13.18 40.24
C ASP A 354 -3.22 -13.24 40.56
N PRO A 355 -2.78 -12.93 41.80
CA PRO A 355 -1.36 -12.98 42.19
C PRO A 355 -0.66 -14.33 41.98
N ARG A 356 -1.41 -15.41 41.78
CA ARG A 356 -0.86 -16.74 41.48
C ARG A 356 -0.49 -16.92 40.02
N GLU A 357 -1.01 -16.08 39.13
CA GLU A 357 -0.84 -16.17 37.69
C GLU A 357 0.38 -15.41 37.18
N TYR A 358 0.99 -14.54 38.00
CA TYR A 358 2.16 -13.76 37.63
C TYR A 358 3.35 -13.90 38.60
N GLU A 359 4.49 -13.44 38.14
CA GLU A 359 5.63 -13.05 38.98
C GLU A 359 5.58 -11.52 39.15
N PHE A 360 5.98 -11.01 40.31
CA PHE A 360 5.79 -9.59 40.66
C PHE A 360 7.12 -8.91 40.98
N PHE A 361 7.31 -7.70 40.48
CA PHE A 361 8.41 -6.83 40.88
C PHE A 361 7.96 -5.36 40.89
N SER A 362 8.36 -4.63 41.93
CA SER A 362 8.17 -3.18 42.01
C SER A 362 9.52 -2.51 41.80
N ALA A 363 9.66 -1.76 40.71
CA ALA A 363 10.88 -1.04 40.36
C ALA A 363 11.12 0.18 41.27
N ASP A 364 10.05 0.85 41.70
CA ASP A 364 10.10 1.91 42.70
C ASP A 364 8.90 1.84 43.66
N GLN A 365 8.68 2.88 44.45
CA GLN A 365 7.52 3.03 45.35
C GLN A 365 6.88 4.43 45.20
N THR A 366 7.06 5.07 44.04
CA THR A 366 6.63 6.45 43.85
C THR A 366 5.22 6.49 43.28
N GLU A 367 4.32 7.22 43.94
CA GLU A 367 2.94 7.32 43.48
C GLU A 367 2.73 8.52 42.52
N PRO A 368 1.92 8.37 41.45
CA PRO A 368 1.22 7.15 41.04
C PRO A 368 2.13 6.15 40.30
N GLN A 369 1.92 4.86 40.55
CA GLN A 369 2.58 3.78 39.81
C GLN A 369 1.73 3.29 38.62
N THR A 370 2.42 2.94 37.54
CA THR A 370 1.86 2.22 36.40
C THR A 370 2.18 0.74 36.53
N ARG A 371 1.18 -0.10 36.28
CA ARG A 371 1.29 -1.56 36.30
C ARG A 371 1.39 -2.05 34.87
N VAL A 372 2.49 -2.71 34.52
CA VAL A 372 2.72 -3.27 33.18
C VAL A 372 2.90 -4.77 33.24
N LEU A 373 2.31 -5.49 32.29
CA LEU A 373 2.44 -6.93 32.17
C LEU A 373 3.42 -7.26 31.05
N LEU A 374 4.48 -8.00 31.41
CA LEU A 374 5.52 -8.48 30.52
C LEU A 374 5.31 -9.97 30.26
N THR A 375 4.87 -10.30 29.04
CA THR A 375 4.55 -11.67 28.62
C THR A 375 5.58 -12.19 27.65
N ALA A 376 6.19 -13.33 27.97
CA ALA A 376 7.17 -13.97 27.10
C ALA A 376 6.49 -14.92 26.08
N LYS A 377 6.92 -14.88 24.81
CA LYS A 377 6.46 -15.81 23.76
C LYS A 377 6.96 -17.25 23.99
N THR A 378 8.12 -17.37 24.63
CA THR A 378 8.74 -18.65 25.00
C THR A 378 9.42 -18.50 26.35
N ARG A 379 9.92 -19.60 26.93
CA ARG A 379 10.70 -19.52 28.17
C ARG A 379 12.01 -18.75 27.94
N ILE A 380 12.22 -17.69 28.70
CA ILE A 380 13.43 -16.87 28.67
C ILE A 380 14.22 -17.08 29.97
N ALA A 381 15.48 -17.47 29.83
CA ALA A 381 16.39 -17.61 30.96
C ALA A 381 17.07 -16.28 31.30
N ASP A 382 17.35 -16.07 32.58
CA ASP A 382 18.09 -14.91 33.09
C ASP A 382 17.52 -13.57 32.61
N PHE A 383 16.19 -13.42 32.70
CA PHE A 383 15.48 -12.21 32.32
C PHE A 383 15.72 -11.11 33.36
N LYS A 384 16.21 -9.95 32.93
CA LYS A 384 16.62 -8.86 33.80
C LYS A 384 15.66 -7.69 33.73
N ILE A 385 15.44 -7.06 34.88
CA ILE A 385 14.80 -5.75 35.03
C ILE A 385 15.92 -4.75 35.32
N LEU A 386 15.89 -3.63 34.61
CA LEU A 386 16.97 -2.66 34.57
C LEU A 386 16.47 -1.29 35.02
N LYS A 387 17.35 -0.58 35.72
CA LYS A 387 17.30 0.86 35.86
C LYS A 387 18.14 1.46 34.74
N LEU A 388 17.62 2.49 34.10
CA LEU A 388 18.30 3.23 33.06
C LEU A 388 18.71 4.61 33.59
N GLU A 389 19.95 4.95 33.31
CA GLU A 389 20.50 6.30 33.47
C GLU A 389 21.01 6.73 32.09
N PHE A 390 21.09 8.02 31.81
CA PHE A 390 21.55 8.47 30.50
C PHE A 390 22.47 9.68 30.60
N GLU A 391 23.33 9.78 29.59
CA GLU A 391 24.19 10.93 29.35
C GLU A 391 23.88 11.49 27.96
N THR A 392 23.89 12.82 27.84
CA THR A 392 23.76 13.49 26.55
C THR A 392 25.16 13.72 25.97
N LYS A 393 25.42 13.14 24.80
CA LYS A 393 26.63 13.41 24.01
C LYS A 393 26.64 14.86 23.51
N ALA A 394 27.82 15.34 23.12
CA ALA A 394 27.99 16.70 22.60
C ALA A 394 27.16 17.00 21.34
N ASN A 395 26.75 15.98 20.58
CA ASN A 395 25.89 16.10 19.40
C ASN A 395 24.38 16.06 19.75
N GLY A 396 24.01 15.90 21.01
CA GLY A 396 22.62 15.81 21.47
C GLY A 396 22.09 14.38 21.63
N ASP A 397 22.83 13.35 21.17
CA ASP A 397 22.39 11.96 21.29
C ASP A 397 22.40 11.50 22.75
N LEU A 398 21.43 10.66 23.11
CA LEU A 398 21.39 10.01 24.42
C LEU A 398 22.16 8.69 24.40
N VAL A 399 22.94 8.46 25.45
CA VAL A 399 23.57 7.15 25.72
C VAL A 399 22.99 6.64 27.01
N TYR A 400 22.38 5.46 26.96
CA TYR A 400 21.81 4.81 28.14
C TYR A 400 22.82 3.86 28.80
N HIS A 401 22.87 3.94 30.11
CA HIS A 401 23.59 3.04 31.00
C HIS A 401 22.56 2.22 31.79
N ALA A 402 22.62 0.90 31.62
CA ALA A 402 21.71 -0.02 32.29
C ALA A 402 22.35 -0.59 33.55
N GLN A 403 21.65 -0.50 34.69
CA GLN A 403 21.98 -1.17 35.93
C GLN A 403 20.93 -2.24 36.23
N GLU A 404 21.37 -3.48 36.50
CA GLU A 404 20.48 -4.56 36.90
C GLU A 404 19.83 -4.27 38.26
N MET A 405 18.51 -4.32 38.31
CA MET A 405 17.70 -4.20 39.53
C MET A 405 17.28 -5.56 40.06
N HIS A 406 16.88 -6.45 39.14
CA HIS A 406 16.37 -7.77 39.49
C HIS A 406 16.56 -8.75 38.34
N THR A 407 16.69 -10.03 38.68
CA THR A 407 16.81 -11.12 37.71
C THR A 407 15.77 -12.20 37.99
N ILE A 408 14.96 -12.47 36.99
CA ILE A 408 14.02 -13.59 36.93
C ILE A 408 14.71 -14.74 36.24
N LYS A 409 14.96 -15.81 36.99
CA LYS A 409 15.70 -16.98 36.48
C LYS A 409 15.05 -17.59 35.24
N ASN A 410 13.72 -17.64 35.19
CA ASN A 410 12.95 -18.16 34.06
C ASN A 410 11.61 -17.45 33.91
N LEU A 411 11.54 -16.45 33.04
CA LEU A 411 10.26 -15.88 32.64
C LEU A 411 9.57 -16.84 31.68
N LYS A 412 8.32 -17.21 31.97
CA LYS A 412 7.56 -18.22 31.22
C LYS A 412 6.29 -17.60 30.62
N PRO A 413 5.83 -18.09 29.45
CA PRO A 413 4.56 -17.63 28.87
C PRO A 413 3.37 -17.78 29.83
N GLU A 414 3.33 -18.86 30.60
CA GLU A 414 2.21 -19.17 31.52
C GLU A 414 2.30 -18.44 32.86
N ARG A 415 3.38 -17.69 33.10
CA ARG A 415 3.58 -16.90 34.31
C ARG A 415 4.27 -15.59 33.95
N PRO A 416 3.54 -14.62 33.37
CA PRO A 416 4.08 -13.31 33.01
C PRO A 416 4.59 -12.54 34.23
N LEU A 417 5.37 -11.49 33.98
CA LEU A 417 5.85 -10.58 35.01
C LEU A 417 4.92 -9.37 35.07
N LEU A 418 4.28 -9.15 36.22
CA LEU A 418 3.68 -7.87 36.57
C LEU A 418 4.76 -6.96 37.16
N LEU A 419 5.03 -5.85 36.49
CA LEU A 419 6.02 -4.86 36.86
C LEU A 419 5.32 -3.55 37.26
N GLU A 420 5.61 -3.07 38.46
CA GLU A 420 5.19 -1.73 38.92
C GLU A 420 6.33 -0.74 38.77
N LEU A 421 6.08 0.36 38.06
CA LEU A 421 7.07 1.41 37.80
C LEU A 421 6.40 2.77 37.63
N THR A 422 7.17 3.85 37.74
CA THR A 422 6.70 5.21 37.45
C THR A 422 7.38 5.78 36.20
N PHE A 423 6.62 6.36 35.28
CA PHE A 423 7.18 7.13 34.17
C PHE A 423 7.51 8.55 34.63
N TYR A 424 8.78 8.95 34.56
CA TYR A 424 9.22 10.30 34.94
C TYR A 424 9.65 11.12 33.71
N GLY A 425 8.90 12.17 33.42
CA GLY A 425 9.23 13.09 32.32
C GLY A 425 9.22 12.38 30.97
N LEU A 426 10.15 12.77 30.09
CA LEU A 426 10.18 12.36 28.68
C LEU A 426 11.15 11.21 28.37
N TYR A 427 11.88 10.70 29.36
CA TYR A 427 12.93 9.71 29.13
C TYR A 427 12.65 8.42 29.88
N PRO A 428 12.96 7.25 29.29
CA PRO A 428 12.80 5.98 29.97
C PRO A 428 13.83 5.81 31.08
N TRP A 429 13.35 5.46 32.27
CA TRP A 429 14.16 5.18 33.46
C TRP A 429 14.26 3.69 33.77
N TYR A 430 13.50 2.87 33.05
CA TYR A 430 13.42 1.43 33.27
C TYR A 430 13.55 0.68 31.96
N GLY A 431 14.06 -0.54 32.06
CA GLY A 431 14.24 -1.41 30.91
C GLY A 431 14.24 -2.87 31.27
N ILE A 432 14.35 -3.71 30.25
CA ILE A 432 14.48 -5.15 30.38
C ILE A 432 15.65 -5.64 29.55
N SER A 433 16.25 -6.76 29.94
CA SER A 433 17.25 -7.42 29.11
C SER A 433 17.11 -8.94 29.15
N TYR A 434 17.34 -9.56 28.00
CA TYR A 434 17.31 -11.00 27.84
C TYR A 434 18.13 -11.43 26.64
N LYS A 435 18.45 -12.72 26.57
CA LYS A 435 19.08 -13.31 25.38
C LYS A 435 18.03 -13.74 24.36
N ASP A 436 18.24 -13.38 23.11
CA ASP A 436 17.41 -13.88 22.00
C ASP A 436 17.70 -15.36 21.70
N LYS A 437 17.01 -15.90 20.68
CA LYS A 437 17.19 -17.29 20.22
C LYS A 437 18.61 -17.63 19.76
N ASN A 438 19.43 -16.62 19.43
CA ASN A 438 20.80 -16.77 19.00
C ASN A 438 21.80 -16.58 20.16
N GLY A 439 21.31 -16.33 21.38
CA GLY A 439 22.12 -16.05 22.55
C GLY A 439 22.65 -14.62 22.63
N VAL A 440 22.19 -13.73 21.75
CA VAL A 440 22.58 -12.31 21.76
C VAL A 440 21.79 -11.60 22.84
N GLU A 441 22.47 -10.91 23.74
CA GLU A 441 21.81 -10.06 24.74
C GLU A 441 21.16 -8.87 24.05
N LYS A 442 19.85 -8.75 24.27
CA LYS A 442 18.98 -7.68 23.82
C LYS A 442 18.57 -6.85 25.03
N THR A 443 18.58 -5.54 24.88
CA THR A 443 18.22 -4.61 25.93
C THR A 443 17.18 -3.66 25.40
N TYR A 444 16.07 -3.52 26.11
CA TYR A 444 14.96 -2.66 25.73
C TYR A 444 14.68 -1.66 26.85
N ALA A 445 14.44 -0.41 26.50
CA ALA A 445 13.77 0.55 27.36
C ALA A 445 12.27 0.25 27.40
N ILE A 446 11.65 0.46 28.56
CA ILE A 446 10.20 0.52 28.71
C ILE A 446 9.82 1.99 28.65
N ASP A 447 9.00 2.35 27.68
CA ASP A 447 8.62 3.74 27.45
C ASP A 447 7.12 3.88 27.17
N MET A 448 6.62 5.11 27.28
CA MET A 448 5.23 5.44 27.07
C MET A 448 5.11 6.51 25.98
N SER A 449 4.19 6.29 25.05
CA SER A 449 3.90 7.20 23.96
C SER A 449 3.24 8.48 24.49
N ASP A 450 3.85 9.64 24.23
CA ASP A 450 3.27 10.95 24.52
C ASP A 450 1.99 11.25 23.70
N TYR A 451 1.74 10.48 22.64
CA TYR A 451 0.61 10.69 21.74
C TYR A 451 -0.68 10.03 22.25
N ASP A 452 -0.60 8.78 22.68
CA ASP A 452 -1.76 7.95 23.04
C ASP A 452 -1.64 7.23 24.39
N GLY A 453 -0.53 7.41 25.11
CA GLY A 453 -0.28 6.76 26.40
C GLY A 453 0.05 5.26 26.28
N SER A 454 0.22 4.73 25.07
CA SER A 454 0.57 3.32 24.89
C SER A 454 1.97 3.01 25.41
N ILE A 455 2.12 1.85 26.06
CA ILE A 455 3.38 1.39 26.63
C ILE A 455 4.06 0.46 25.63
N TYR A 456 5.36 0.64 25.39
CA TYR A 456 6.10 -0.10 24.39
C TYR A 456 7.55 -0.40 24.81
N LEU A 457 8.17 -1.33 24.09
CA LEU A 457 9.58 -1.68 24.24
C LEU A 457 10.40 -1.08 23.10
N TRP A 458 11.42 -0.31 23.44
CA TRP A 458 12.36 0.27 22.47
C TRP A 458 13.74 -0.34 22.63
N GLU A 459 14.31 -0.93 21.58
CA GLU A 459 15.65 -1.54 21.66
C GLU A 459 16.71 -0.46 21.83
N LEU A 460 17.48 -0.55 22.93
CA LEU A 460 18.61 0.32 23.15
C LEU A 460 19.77 -0.10 22.23
N GLY A 461 20.20 0.83 21.38
CA GLY A 461 21.42 0.68 20.60
C GLY A 461 22.64 0.49 21.51
N LYS A 462 23.62 -0.28 21.04
CA LYS A 462 24.89 -0.46 21.76
C LYS A 462 25.77 0.78 21.73
#